data_AF-A0A7J0DT61-F1
#
_entry.id   AF-A0A7J0DT61-F1
#
_cell.length_a   1.000
_cell.length_b   1.000
_cell.length_c   1.000
_cell.angle_alpha   90.00
_cell.angle_beta   90.00
_cell.angle_gamma   90.00
#
_symmetry.space_group_name_H-M   'P 1'
#
loop_
_entity.id
_entity.type
_entity.pdbx_description
1 polymer ?
#
loop_
_entity_poly.entity_id
_entity_poly.type
_entity_poly.pdbx_seq_one_letter_code
_entity_poly.pdbx_strand_id
1 'polypeptide(L)'
;MENTDVFGSSTAPLTWHDFLERMRQPSAADFVKSIKSFIVSFSNNHPDPERDSAAVQVFLSNMEVAFRAHSLWAGCSEEELESAGEGLEKYVMTKLFPRVFASVPDDVIVDNQLYEKMAFIQQFIRPENLDIKPTFQNETSWLLAQKELQKINMYKAPRDKLVCILNCCKVISNLLLNASIAANENPPGADEFLPVLIYVTIKVKSVVRCTQ
;
A
#
# COMPACT_ATOMS: atom_id res chain seq x y z
N MET A 1 15.40 -23.19 6.70
CA MET A 1 15.68 -21.74 6.79
C MET A 1 14.33 -21.05 6.75
N GLU A 2 13.84 -20.63 7.91
CA GLU A 2 12.58 -19.90 8.04
C GLU A 2 12.72 -18.57 7.30
N ASN A 3 12.03 -18.42 6.18
CA ASN A 3 11.71 -17.11 5.66
C ASN A 3 10.56 -16.58 6.53
N THR A 4 10.91 -15.87 7.59
CA THR A 4 9.98 -15.05 8.35
C THR A 4 9.36 -14.07 7.36
N ASP A 5 8.06 -14.22 7.11
CA ASP A 5 7.29 -13.39 6.20
C ASP A 5 7.02 -12.05 6.92
N VAL A 6 8.07 -11.23 7.07
CA VAL A 6 8.09 -9.96 7.86
C VAL A 6 6.98 -8.98 7.46
N PHE A 7 6.42 -9.13 6.25
CA PHE A 7 5.40 -8.23 5.72
C PHE A 7 4.06 -8.91 5.37
N GLY A 8 3.96 -10.24 5.52
CA GLY A 8 2.73 -10.98 5.20
C GLY A 8 1.67 -10.94 6.29
N SER A 9 2.05 -10.61 7.53
CA SER A 9 1.19 -10.78 8.71
C SER A 9 0.57 -9.50 9.27
N SER A 10 1.09 -8.31 8.97
CA SER A 10 0.76 -7.13 9.80
C SER A 10 -0.56 -6.44 9.45
N THR A 11 -1.18 -6.75 8.30
CA THR A 11 -2.57 -6.33 7.99
C THR A 11 -3.63 -7.39 8.28
N ALA A 12 -3.30 -8.47 9.01
CA ALA A 12 -4.27 -9.50 9.34
C ALA A 12 -5.52 -8.87 9.97
N PRO A 13 -6.76 -9.29 9.62
CA PRO A 13 -7.99 -8.72 10.18
C PRO A 13 -7.98 -8.63 11.71
N LEU A 14 -7.28 -9.56 12.35
CA LEU A 14 -7.06 -9.64 13.79
C LEU A 14 -6.33 -8.38 14.34
N THR A 15 -5.25 -7.90 13.71
CA THR A 15 -4.48 -6.75 14.21
C THR A 15 -5.28 -5.44 14.24
N TRP A 16 -6.12 -5.23 13.22
CA TRP A 16 -7.05 -4.10 13.18
C TRP A 16 -8.15 -4.19 14.23
N HIS A 17 -8.70 -5.40 14.44
CA HIS A 17 -9.71 -5.63 15.47
C HIS A 17 -9.13 -5.41 16.87
N ASP A 18 -7.91 -5.87 17.13
CA ASP A 18 -7.20 -5.69 18.39
C ASP A 18 -6.95 -4.21 18.69
N PHE A 19 -6.51 -3.44 17.69
CA PHE A 19 -6.39 -1.98 17.82
C PHE A 19 -7.71 -1.33 18.22
N LEU A 20 -8.81 -1.65 17.51
CA LEU A 20 -10.12 -1.08 17.82
C LEU A 20 -10.63 -1.48 19.21
N GLU A 21 -10.36 -2.71 19.65
CA GLU A 21 -10.75 -3.19 20.97
C GLU A 21 -9.99 -2.45 22.07
N ARG A 22 -8.67 -2.29 21.94
CA ARG A 22 -7.86 -1.49 22.87
C ARG A 22 -8.35 -0.03 22.94
N MET A 23 -8.68 0.57 21.79
CA MET A 23 -9.20 1.94 21.72
C MET A 23 -10.63 2.10 22.29
N ARG A 24 -11.37 1.01 22.55
CA ARG A 24 -12.67 1.06 23.25
C ARG A 24 -12.53 1.06 24.76
N GLN A 25 -11.35 0.71 25.29
CA GLN A 25 -11.15 0.67 26.74
C GLN A 25 -11.21 2.09 27.34
N PRO A 26 -11.80 2.28 28.53
CA PRO A 26 -11.89 3.60 29.16
C PRO A 26 -10.54 4.27 29.39
N SER A 27 -9.50 3.48 29.65
CA SER A 27 -8.10 3.93 29.79
C SER A 27 -7.50 4.48 28.50
N ALA A 28 -8.08 4.21 27.32
CA ALA A 28 -7.65 4.79 26.04
C ALA A 28 -8.43 6.06 25.66
N ALA A 29 -9.31 6.57 26.53
CA ALA A 29 -10.21 7.69 26.21
C ALA A 29 -9.47 8.96 25.77
N ASP A 30 -8.33 9.26 26.37
CA ASP A 30 -7.52 10.43 26.00
C ASP A 30 -6.92 10.29 24.60
N PHE A 31 -6.51 9.09 24.19
CA PHE A 31 -6.08 8.83 22.81
C PHE A 31 -7.22 9.00 21.82
N VAL A 32 -8.40 8.46 22.12
CA VAL A 32 -9.59 8.64 21.26
C VAL A 32 -9.93 10.12 21.09
N LYS A 33 -9.86 10.90 22.19
CA LYS A 33 -10.10 12.34 22.18
C LYS A 33 -9.05 13.07 21.34
N SER A 34 -7.77 12.73 21.51
CA SER A 34 -6.66 13.29 20.73
C SER A 34 -6.85 13.05 19.23
N ILE A 35 -7.13 11.80 18.83
CA ILE A 35 -7.36 11.42 17.43
C ILE A 35 -8.54 12.19 16.84
N LYS A 36 -9.68 12.24 17.55
CA LYS A 36 -10.85 12.98 17.06
C LYS A 36 -10.56 14.47 16.93
N SER A 37 -9.86 15.06 17.91
CA SER A 37 -9.48 16.46 17.88
C SER A 37 -8.56 16.77 16.71
N PHE A 38 -7.58 15.90 16.44
CA PHE A 38 -6.70 16.02 15.29
C PHE A 38 -7.49 15.99 13.97
N ILE A 39 -8.38 15.01 13.78
CA ILE A 39 -9.19 14.90 12.55
C ILE A 39 -10.05 16.15 12.33
N VAL A 40 -10.73 16.65 13.37
CA VAL A 40 -11.55 17.86 13.28
C VAL A 40 -10.69 19.09 12.97
N SER A 41 -9.58 19.27 13.69
CA SER A 41 -8.67 20.40 13.46
C SER A 41 -8.07 20.37 12.06
N PHE A 42 -7.73 19.19 11.56
CA PHE A 42 -7.17 18.98 10.22
C PHE A 42 -8.17 19.37 9.14
N SER A 43 -9.42 18.93 9.27
CA SER A 43 -10.49 19.27 8.31
C SER A 43 -10.80 20.77 8.24
N ASN A 44 -10.53 21.53 9.30
CA ASN A 44 -10.77 22.98 9.34
C ASN A 44 -9.64 23.82 8.72
N ASN A 45 -8.46 23.23 8.50
CA ASN A 45 -7.34 23.95 7.88
C ASN A 45 -7.57 24.11 6.36
N HIS A 46 -6.90 25.07 5.74
CA HIS A 46 -6.84 25.13 4.28
C HIS A 46 -6.12 23.89 3.73
N PRO A 47 -6.62 23.22 2.68
CA PRO A 47 -5.92 22.10 2.05
C PRO A 47 -4.56 22.53 1.50
N ASP A 48 -3.52 21.78 1.85
CA ASP A 48 -2.15 21.98 1.39
C ASP A 48 -1.42 20.63 1.53
N PRO A 49 -1.08 19.93 0.43
CA PRO A 49 -0.54 18.56 0.50
C PRO A 49 0.74 18.42 1.33
N GLU A 50 1.67 19.38 1.22
CA GLU A 50 2.96 19.33 1.93
C GLU A 50 2.75 19.51 3.43
N ARG A 51 1.95 20.51 3.80
CA ARG A 51 1.63 20.77 5.21
C ARG A 51 0.76 19.66 5.81
N ASP A 52 -0.22 19.17 5.05
CA ASP A 52 -1.12 18.11 5.47
C ASP A 52 -0.35 16.80 5.69
N SER A 53 0.55 16.44 4.77
CA SER A 53 1.45 15.29 4.92
C SER A 53 2.33 15.40 6.16
N ALA A 54 3.02 16.53 6.33
CA ALA A 54 3.87 16.76 7.49
C ALA A 54 3.08 16.70 8.82
N ALA A 55 1.87 17.27 8.85
CA ALA A 55 1.02 17.24 10.04
C ALA A 55 0.58 15.82 10.42
N VAL A 56 0.22 14.99 9.43
CA VAL A 56 -0.12 13.58 9.66
C VAL A 56 1.10 12.81 10.18
N GLN A 57 2.27 12.97 9.57
CA GLN A 57 3.50 12.26 9.98
C GLN A 57 3.91 12.60 11.42
N VAL A 58 3.87 13.90 11.78
CA VAL A 58 4.14 14.35 13.15
C VAL A 58 3.12 13.77 14.13
N PHE A 59 1.83 13.76 13.78
CA PHE A 59 0.79 13.20 14.63
C PHE A 59 0.98 11.69 14.88
N LEU A 60 1.22 10.91 13.82
CA LEU A 60 1.45 9.47 13.94
C LEU A 60 2.70 9.17 14.79
N SER A 61 3.81 9.84 14.51
CA SER A 61 5.07 9.67 15.27
C SER A 61 4.89 9.97 16.77
N ASN A 62 4.18 11.06 17.10
CA ASN A 62 3.91 11.42 18.50
C ASN A 62 3.02 10.38 19.18
N MET A 63 2.03 9.84 18.47
CA MET A 63 1.14 8.81 19.00
C MET A 63 1.84 7.47 19.20
N GLU A 64 2.76 7.08 18.32
CA GLU A 64 3.58 5.87 18.50
C GLU A 64 4.45 5.95 19.76
N VAL A 65 5.09 7.10 20.00
CA VAL A 65 5.83 7.35 21.25
C VAL A 65 4.90 7.26 22.45
N ALA A 66 3.70 7.84 22.35
CA ALA A 66 2.72 7.80 23.42
C ALA A 66 2.16 6.40 23.69
N PHE A 67 1.93 5.57 22.66
CA PHE A 67 1.55 4.16 22.82
C PHE A 67 2.62 3.40 23.58
N ARG A 68 3.90 3.52 23.19
CA ARG A 68 5.02 2.85 23.85
C ARG A 68 5.16 3.24 25.33
N ALA A 69 4.81 4.46 25.69
CA ALA A 69 4.88 4.96 27.07
C ALA A 69 3.64 4.61 27.92
N HIS A 70 2.53 4.17 27.32
CA HIS A 70 1.26 3.99 28.01
C HIS A 70 1.12 2.60 28.63
N SER A 71 0.48 2.53 29.80
CA SER A 71 0.28 1.27 30.54
C SER A 71 -0.50 0.20 29.78
N LEU A 72 -1.37 0.61 28.85
CA LEU A 72 -2.13 -0.29 27.97
C LEU A 72 -1.28 -1.12 27.00
N TRP A 73 -0.07 -0.64 26.69
CA TRP A 73 0.89 -1.35 25.85
C TRP A 73 2.14 -1.76 26.65
N ALA A 74 2.07 -1.69 27.98
CA ALA A 74 3.16 -2.18 28.82
C ALA A 74 3.34 -3.69 28.64
N GLY A 75 4.54 -4.10 28.24
CA GLY A 75 4.86 -5.51 28.00
C GLY A 75 4.42 -6.05 26.64
N CYS A 76 3.89 -5.21 25.75
CA CYS A 76 3.67 -5.59 24.36
C CYS A 76 4.99 -5.76 23.60
N SER A 77 4.99 -6.64 22.60
CA SER A 77 6.13 -6.80 21.70
C SER A 77 6.25 -5.61 20.74
N GLU A 78 7.40 -5.48 20.07
CA GLU A 78 7.59 -4.42 19.08
C GLU A 78 6.62 -4.59 17.90
N GLU A 79 6.33 -5.83 17.49
CA GLU A 79 5.37 -6.13 16.42
C GLU A 79 3.93 -5.72 16.80
N GLU A 80 3.55 -5.85 18.08
CA GLU A 80 2.25 -5.39 18.57
C GLU A 80 2.15 -3.86 18.61
N LEU A 81 3.26 -3.18 18.92
CA LEU A 81 3.34 -1.70 18.88
C LEU A 81 3.28 -1.19 17.45
N GLU A 82 4.04 -1.79 16.52
CA GLU A 82 3.97 -1.49 15.09
C GLU A 82 2.54 -1.71 14.57
N SER A 83 1.92 -2.85 14.89
CA SER A 83 0.53 -3.14 14.51
C SER A 83 -0.46 -2.10 15.03
N ALA A 84 -0.25 -1.56 16.23
CA ALA A 84 -1.07 -0.48 16.76
C ALA A 84 -0.86 0.85 16.02
N GLY A 85 0.38 1.16 15.62
CA GLY A 85 0.70 2.30 14.75
C GLY A 85 0.03 2.18 13.38
N GLU A 86 0.06 1.00 12.77
CA GLU A 86 -0.64 0.71 11.52
C GLU A 86 -2.16 0.84 11.65
N GLY A 87 -2.73 0.35 12.77
CA GLY A 87 -4.14 0.55 13.09
C GLY A 87 -4.49 2.04 13.20
N LEU A 88 -3.65 2.83 13.85
CA LEU A 88 -3.82 4.28 13.93
C LEU A 88 -3.78 4.95 12.55
N GLU A 89 -2.77 4.65 11.73
CA GLU A 89 -2.66 5.15 10.35
C GLU A 89 -3.94 4.81 9.58
N LYS A 90 -4.36 3.54 9.64
CA LYS A 90 -5.57 3.06 8.96
C LYS A 90 -6.81 3.83 9.40
N TYR A 91 -6.99 4.07 10.70
CA TYR A 91 -8.13 4.81 11.20
C TYR A 91 -8.11 6.28 10.73
N VAL A 92 -6.98 6.97 10.92
CA VAL A 92 -6.82 8.40 10.59
C VAL A 92 -6.96 8.61 9.08
N MET A 93 -6.20 7.87 8.27
CA MET A 93 -6.19 8.02 6.83
C MET A 93 -7.53 7.65 6.20
N THR A 94 -8.27 6.69 6.75
CA THR A 94 -9.64 6.39 6.29
C THR A 94 -10.59 7.58 6.46
N LYS A 95 -10.43 8.38 7.53
CA LYS A 95 -11.25 9.56 7.80
C LYS A 95 -10.81 10.77 6.97
N LEU A 96 -9.50 10.93 6.77
CA LEU A 96 -8.92 12.03 6.00
C LEU A 96 -8.97 11.79 4.48
N PHE A 97 -9.17 10.55 4.03
CA PHE A 97 -9.13 10.16 2.61
C PHE A 97 -9.86 11.10 1.65
N PRO A 98 -11.12 11.52 1.88
CA PRO A 98 -11.84 12.39 0.94
C PRO A 98 -11.22 13.78 0.77
N ARG A 99 -10.35 14.19 1.71
CA ARG A 99 -9.68 15.49 1.72
C ARG A 99 -8.27 15.43 1.15
N VAL A 100 -7.53 14.35 1.41
CA VAL A 100 -6.08 14.28 1.13
C VAL A 100 -5.74 13.49 -0.12
N PHE A 101 -6.69 12.71 -0.64
CA PHE A 101 -6.47 11.87 -1.81
C PHE A 101 -7.05 12.54 -3.04
N ALA A 102 -6.22 12.69 -4.10
CA ALA A 102 -6.61 13.36 -5.35
C ALA A 102 -7.18 14.78 -5.13
N SER A 103 -6.66 15.50 -4.13
CA SER A 103 -7.20 16.80 -3.70
C SER A 103 -6.71 17.97 -4.53
N VAL A 104 -5.63 17.80 -5.29
CA VAL A 104 -5.07 18.82 -6.18
C VAL A 104 -5.63 18.60 -7.59
N PRO A 105 -6.26 19.60 -8.23
CA PRO A 105 -6.79 19.46 -9.59
C PRO A 105 -5.75 19.02 -10.62
N ASP A 106 -4.50 19.46 -10.48
CA ASP A 106 -3.41 19.10 -11.39
C ASP A 106 -3.10 17.59 -11.31
N ASP A 107 -3.15 16.98 -10.13
CA ASP A 107 -2.97 15.53 -9.96
C ASP A 107 -4.07 14.76 -10.70
N VAL A 108 -5.31 15.25 -10.65
CA VAL A 108 -6.44 14.66 -11.39
C VAL A 108 -6.21 14.71 -12.90
N ILE A 109 -5.62 15.80 -13.42
CA ILE A 109 -5.30 15.94 -14.84
C ILE A 109 -4.20 14.95 -15.23
N VAL A 110 -3.13 14.87 -14.45
CA VAL A 110 -2.00 13.95 -14.70
C VAL A 110 -2.47 12.50 -14.67
N ASP A 111 -3.31 12.12 -13.70
CA ASP A 111 -3.88 10.78 -13.60
C ASP A 111 -4.71 10.42 -14.84
N ASN A 112 -5.56 11.35 -15.32
CA ASN A 112 -6.36 11.11 -16.52
C ASN A 112 -5.48 10.94 -17.76
N GLN A 113 -4.44 11.77 -17.91
CA GLN A 113 -3.48 11.65 -19.03
C GLN A 113 -2.75 10.30 -18.99
N LEU A 114 -2.31 9.87 -17.81
CA LEU A 114 -1.65 8.59 -17.63
C LEU A 114 -2.61 7.43 -17.94
N TYR A 115 -3.87 7.53 -17.51
CA TYR A 115 -4.90 6.52 -17.77
C TYR A 115 -5.16 6.37 -19.26
N GLU A 116 -5.37 7.47 -19.98
CA GLU A 116 -5.58 7.47 -21.43
C GLU A 116 -4.37 6.88 -22.18
N LYS A 117 -3.16 7.29 -21.79
CA LYS A 117 -1.92 6.78 -22.39
C LYS A 117 -1.78 5.27 -22.19
N MET A 118 -2.02 4.77 -20.98
CA MET A 118 -1.96 3.34 -20.68
C MET A 118 -3.10 2.55 -21.36
N ALA A 119 -4.29 3.14 -21.49
CA ALA A 119 -5.42 2.58 -22.24
C ALA A 119 -5.13 2.41 -23.74
N PHE A 120 -4.33 3.31 -24.31
CA PHE A 120 -3.88 3.19 -25.70
C PHE A 120 -2.76 2.14 -25.83
N ILE A 121 -1.71 2.25 -25.01
CA ILE A 121 -0.52 1.36 -25.09
C ILE A 121 -0.89 -0.11 -24.84
N GLN A 122 -1.80 -0.38 -23.90
CA GLN A 122 -2.16 -1.77 -23.54
C GLN A 122 -2.72 -2.58 -24.71
N GLN A 123 -3.26 -1.92 -25.76
CA GLN A 123 -3.89 -2.57 -26.92
C GLN A 123 -2.88 -3.24 -27.86
N PHE A 124 -1.65 -2.73 -27.92
CA PHE A 124 -0.64 -3.21 -28.87
C PHE A 124 0.68 -3.62 -28.22
N ILE A 125 0.93 -3.27 -26.95
CA ILE A 125 2.16 -3.66 -26.27
C ILE A 125 2.29 -5.18 -26.14
N ARG A 126 3.47 -5.66 -26.51
CA ARG A 126 3.89 -7.06 -26.40
C ARG A 126 5.07 -7.18 -25.44
N PRO A 127 5.28 -8.35 -24.81
CA PRO A 127 6.40 -8.55 -23.89
C PRO A 127 7.76 -8.23 -24.51
N GLU A 128 7.94 -8.50 -25.81
CA GLU A 128 9.19 -8.25 -26.54
C GLU A 128 9.51 -6.75 -26.67
N ASN A 129 8.52 -5.86 -26.57
CA ASN A 129 8.75 -4.41 -26.59
C ASN A 129 9.44 -3.90 -25.33
N LEU A 130 9.47 -4.71 -24.27
CA LEU A 130 10.09 -4.41 -22.99
C LEU A 130 11.26 -5.37 -22.72
N ASP A 131 11.78 -6.05 -23.73
CA ASP A 131 12.89 -7.01 -23.60
C ASP A 131 12.58 -8.22 -22.69
N ILE A 132 11.30 -8.58 -22.53
CA ILE A 132 10.90 -9.78 -21.77
C ILE A 132 11.17 -11.03 -22.61
N LYS A 133 12.14 -11.84 -22.18
CA LYS A 133 12.52 -13.10 -22.85
C LYS A 133 11.34 -14.09 -22.85
N PRO A 134 11.17 -14.90 -23.92
CA PRO A 134 10.13 -15.92 -24.01
C PRO A 134 10.09 -16.90 -22.82
N THR A 135 11.23 -17.19 -22.20
CA THR A 135 11.36 -18.05 -21.01
C THR A 135 10.58 -17.52 -19.80
N PHE A 136 10.38 -16.20 -19.72
CA PHE A 136 9.67 -15.54 -18.62
C PHE A 136 8.22 -15.20 -18.96
N GLN A 137 7.72 -15.60 -20.13
CA GLN A 137 6.35 -15.30 -20.55
C GLN A 137 5.36 -16.28 -19.93
N ASN A 138 4.64 -15.83 -18.90
CA ASN A 138 3.61 -16.62 -18.22
C ASN A 138 2.31 -15.82 -18.04
N GLU A 139 1.41 -15.91 -19.03
CA GLU A 139 0.18 -15.10 -19.09
C GLU A 139 -0.75 -15.33 -17.89
N THR A 140 -0.99 -16.60 -17.51
CA THR A 140 -1.87 -16.94 -16.38
C THR A 140 -1.37 -16.36 -15.07
N SER A 141 -0.05 -16.30 -14.91
CA SER A 141 0.54 -15.86 -13.67
C SER A 141 0.70 -14.35 -13.59
N TRP A 142 0.96 -13.68 -14.72
CA TRP A 142 0.86 -12.22 -14.80
C TRP A 142 -0.55 -11.74 -14.48
N LEU A 143 -1.59 -12.51 -14.83
CA LEU A 143 -2.96 -12.18 -14.42
C LEU A 143 -3.13 -12.16 -12.89
N LEU A 144 -2.42 -13.00 -12.14
CA LEU A 144 -2.43 -12.97 -10.67
C LEU A 144 -1.81 -11.67 -10.15
N ALA A 145 -0.64 -11.27 -10.68
CA ALA A 145 0.00 -10.01 -10.33
C ALA A 145 -0.90 -8.79 -10.65
N GLN A 146 -1.54 -8.82 -11.83
CA GLN A 146 -2.52 -7.80 -12.22
C GLN A 146 -3.68 -7.71 -11.22
N LYS A 147 -4.22 -8.85 -10.77
CA LYS A 147 -5.31 -8.88 -9.79
C LYS A 147 -4.89 -8.33 -8.43
N GLU A 148 -3.67 -8.59 -7.96
CA GLU A 148 -3.18 -7.99 -6.72
C GLU A 148 -3.10 -6.46 -6.83
N LEU A 149 -2.55 -5.97 -7.94
CA LEU A 149 -2.38 -4.54 -8.16
C LEU A 149 -3.73 -3.82 -8.37
N GLN A 150 -4.74 -4.49 -8.94
CA GLN A 150 -6.11 -3.96 -9.09
C GLN A 150 -6.78 -3.65 -7.75
N LYS A 151 -6.40 -4.32 -6.66
CA LYS A 151 -6.99 -4.11 -5.33
C LYS A 151 -6.59 -2.77 -4.70
N ILE A 152 -5.59 -2.07 -5.23
CA ILE A 152 -5.06 -0.83 -4.63
C ILE A 152 -6.13 0.24 -4.36
N ASN A 153 -7.16 0.35 -5.21
CA ASN A 153 -8.25 1.30 -5.02
C ASN A 153 -9.34 0.82 -4.05
N MET A 154 -9.32 -0.45 -3.65
CA MET A 154 -10.23 -0.99 -2.63
C MET A 154 -9.83 -0.55 -1.21
N TYR A 155 -8.60 -0.05 -1.05
CA TYR A 155 -8.05 0.33 0.24
C TYR A 155 -7.81 1.83 0.33
N LYS A 156 -8.03 2.40 1.51
CA LYS A 156 -7.80 3.81 1.82
C LYS A 156 -6.51 4.06 2.58
N ALA A 157 -6.10 3.10 3.43
CA ALA A 157 -4.88 3.22 4.21
C ALA A 157 -3.64 3.11 3.29
N PRO A 158 -2.63 3.99 3.45
CA PRO A 158 -1.38 3.93 2.70
C PRO A 158 -0.71 2.55 2.78
N ARG A 159 -0.63 1.96 3.98
CA ARG A 159 -0.06 0.63 4.15
C ARG A 159 -0.78 -0.46 3.36
N ASP A 160 -2.11 -0.52 3.43
CA ASP A 160 -2.91 -1.51 2.68
C ASP A 160 -2.71 -1.36 1.15
N LYS A 161 -2.58 -0.11 0.66
CA LYS A 161 -2.22 0.17 -0.75
C LYS A 161 -0.82 -0.36 -1.10
N LEU A 162 0.15 -0.14 -0.22
CA LEU A 162 1.53 -0.62 -0.37
C LEU A 162 1.58 -2.15 -0.39
N VAL A 163 0.80 -2.82 0.47
CA VAL A 163 0.68 -4.29 0.46
C VAL A 163 0.18 -4.82 -0.88
N CYS A 164 -0.73 -4.14 -1.57
CA CYS A 164 -1.16 -4.55 -2.92
C CYS A 164 0.00 -4.52 -3.92
N ILE A 165 0.85 -3.49 -3.85
CA ILE A 165 2.05 -3.35 -4.68
C ILE A 165 3.06 -4.45 -4.34
N LEU A 166 3.33 -4.68 -3.05
CA LEU A 166 4.26 -5.73 -2.61
C LEU A 166 3.77 -7.12 -3.00
N ASN A 167 2.48 -7.40 -2.86
CA ASN A 167 1.90 -8.68 -3.28
C ASN A 167 2.05 -8.88 -4.79
N CYS A 168 1.82 -7.85 -5.59
CA CYS A 168 2.11 -7.87 -7.02
C CYS A 168 3.59 -8.20 -7.30
N CYS A 169 4.52 -7.51 -6.63
CA CYS A 169 5.96 -7.75 -6.76
C CYS A 169 6.38 -9.16 -6.32
N LYS A 170 5.83 -9.67 -5.21
CA LYS A 170 6.08 -11.04 -4.73
C LYS A 170 5.59 -12.08 -5.74
N VAL A 171 4.40 -11.88 -6.30
CA VAL A 171 3.89 -12.74 -7.38
C VAL A 171 4.86 -12.71 -8.55
N ILE A 172 5.22 -11.54 -9.09
CA ILE A 172 6.16 -11.43 -10.21
C ILE A 172 7.49 -12.15 -9.91
N SER A 173 8.07 -11.92 -8.73
CA SER A 173 9.34 -12.52 -8.32
C SER A 173 9.28 -14.04 -8.27
N ASN A 174 8.21 -14.59 -7.69
CA ASN A 174 8.02 -16.05 -7.62
C ASN A 174 7.85 -16.68 -9.01
N LEU A 175 7.24 -15.95 -9.95
CA LEU A 175 7.06 -16.42 -11.33
C LEU A 175 8.36 -16.45 -12.10
N LEU A 176 9.14 -15.37 -12.00
CA LEU A 176 10.45 -15.31 -12.62
C LEU A 176 11.38 -16.38 -12.03
N LEU A 177 11.31 -16.61 -10.72
CA LEU A 177 12.09 -17.66 -10.07
C LEU A 177 11.70 -19.04 -10.59
N ASN A 178 10.42 -19.37 -10.65
CA ASN A 178 9.95 -20.66 -11.18
C ASN A 178 10.31 -20.86 -12.65
N ALA A 179 10.23 -19.81 -13.46
CA ALA A 179 10.64 -19.84 -14.86
C ALA A 179 12.16 -20.07 -15.01
N SER A 180 12.98 -19.40 -14.19
CA SER A 180 14.44 -19.58 -14.19
C SER A 180 14.84 -21.01 -13.79
N ILE A 181 14.15 -21.59 -12.79
CA ILE A 181 14.36 -22.97 -12.36
C ILE A 181 14.01 -23.95 -13.48
N ALA A 182 12.88 -23.73 -14.17
CA ALA A 182 12.47 -24.58 -15.29
C ALA A 182 13.41 -24.48 -16.51
N ALA A 183 13.99 -23.30 -16.75
CA ALA A 183 14.93 -23.05 -17.83
C ALA A 183 16.40 -23.36 -17.46
N ASN A 184 16.68 -23.73 -16.20
CA ASN A 184 18.03 -23.90 -15.66
C ASN A 184 18.93 -22.65 -15.87
N GLU A 185 18.32 -21.47 -15.73
CA GLU A 185 18.98 -20.16 -15.82
C GLU A 185 19.33 -19.62 -14.43
N ASN A 186 20.11 -18.53 -14.40
CA ASN A 186 20.40 -17.83 -13.16
C ASN A 186 19.13 -17.22 -12.54
N PRO A 187 19.10 -17.02 -11.21
CA PRO A 187 18.00 -16.34 -10.55
C PRO A 187 17.74 -14.97 -11.19
N PRO A 188 16.46 -14.58 -11.36
CA PRO A 188 16.10 -13.34 -12.03
C PRO A 188 16.56 -12.11 -11.25
N GLY A 189 17.10 -11.13 -11.97
CA GLY A 189 17.52 -9.84 -11.41
C GLY A 189 16.51 -8.73 -11.65
N ALA A 190 16.97 -7.48 -11.46
CA ALA A 190 16.18 -6.29 -11.80
C ALA A 190 15.89 -6.20 -13.30
N ASP A 191 16.80 -6.70 -14.14
CA ASP A 191 16.69 -6.71 -15.60
C ASP A 191 15.55 -7.60 -16.09
N GLU A 192 15.24 -8.69 -15.38
CA GLU A 192 14.05 -9.51 -15.64
C GLU A 192 12.80 -8.98 -14.94
N PHE A 193 12.95 -8.42 -13.73
CA PHE A 193 11.83 -7.99 -12.90
C PHE A 193 11.14 -6.72 -13.41
N LEU A 194 11.91 -5.66 -13.67
CA LEU A 194 11.35 -4.34 -13.98
C LEU A 194 10.53 -4.34 -15.28
N PRO A 195 10.96 -4.99 -16.38
CA PRO A 195 10.13 -5.14 -17.57
C PRO A 195 8.78 -5.79 -17.31
N VAL A 196 8.76 -6.86 -16.52
CA VAL A 196 7.52 -7.58 -16.19
C VAL A 196 6.61 -6.71 -15.33
N LEU A 197 7.16 -5.96 -14.36
CA LEU A 197 6.39 -5.02 -13.56
C LEU A 197 5.76 -3.91 -14.41
N ILE A 198 6.52 -3.34 -15.36
CA ILE A 198 6.00 -2.34 -16.31
C ILE A 198 4.88 -2.94 -17.16
N TYR A 199 5.10 -4.13 -17.73
CA TYR A 199 4.10 -4.82 -18.55
C TYR A 199 2.81 -5.09 -17.76
N VAL A 200 2.93 -5.65 -16.56
CA VAL A 200 1.79 -5.91 -15.65
C VAL A 200 1.06 -4.61 -15.35
N THR A 201 1.77 -3.54 -14.98
CA THR A 201 1.18 -2.24 -14.64
C THR A 201 0.42 -1.65 -15.83
N ILE A 202 0.96 -1.71 -17.05
CA ILE A 202 0.28 -1.25 -18.27
C ILE A 202 -0.98 -2.07 -18.57
N LYS A 203 -0.96 -3.39 -18.31
CA LYS A 203 -2.12 -4.27 -18.52
C LYS A 203 -3.20 -4.11 -17.44
N VAL A 204 -2.89 -3.51 -16.29
CA VAL A 204 -3.90 -3.21 -15.26
C VAL A 204 -4.66 -1.93 -15.59
N LYS A 205 -5.96 -2.07 -15.83
CA LYS A 205 -6.86 -0.93 -16.12
C LYS A 205 -7.11 0.00 -14.94
N SER A 206 -7.01 -0.47 -13.70
CA SER A 206 -7.52 0.25 -12.52
C SER A 206 -6.50 1.08 -11.76
N VAL A 207 -5.20 0.80 -11.89
CA VAL A 207 -4.13 1.43 -11.07
C VAL A 207 -3.99 2.93 -11.33
N VAL A 208 -4.46 3.38 -12.47
CA VAL A 208 -4.20 4.71 -13.01
C VAL A 208 -5.36 5.68 -12.78
N ARG A 209 -6.49 5.20 -12.28
CA ARG A 209 -7.53 6.07 -11.72
C ARG A 209 -7.36 6.09 -10.22
N CYS A 210 -6.35 6.80 -9.73
CA CYS A 210 -6.29 7.09 -8.31
C CYS A 210 -7.42 8.06 -7.94
N THR A 211 -8.04 8.80 -8.86
CA THR A 211 -9.01 9.85 -8.52
C THR A 211 -10.50 9.45 -8.46
N GLN A 212 -10.86 8.16 -8.60
CA GLN A 212 -12.27 7.67 -8.57
C GLN A 212 -12.56 6.68 -7.44
#